data_AF-A0A5M6II97-F1
#
_entry.id   AF-A0A5M6II97-F1
#
_cell.length_a   1.000
_cell.length_b   1.000
_cell.length_c   1.000
_cell.angle_alpha   90.00
_cell.angle_beta   90.00
_cell.angle_gamma   90.00
#
_symmetry.space_group_name_H-M   'P 1'
#
loop_
_entity.id
_entity.type
_entity.pdbx_description
1 polymer ?
#
loop_
_entity_poly.entity_id
_entity_poly.type
_entity_poly.pdbx_seq_one_letter_code
_entity_poly.pdbx_strand_id
1 'polypeptide(L)'
;MMIQGQHRQAGRDGTAEAQMAAALRRHGAHEGPLDAEYVVHRLEHAGRTLLALPDTGPRLGYRLRAFEIIRPMVEAWGADRRMRPPLPHPHDVTLMDEAFCWLACIPQDRYVLRRIVGARALVSPLTDRHLYSWSRLGTVLGADSRAIRRWHATGVDMIVGGLALAQRLAG
;
A
#
# COMPACT_ATOMS: atom_id res chain seq x y z
N MET A 1 29.65 8.12 -34.93
CA MET A 1 29.63 7.19 -33.78
C MET A 1 30.13 7.94 -32.55
N MET A 2 29.23 8.50 -31.73
CA MET A 2 29.44 8.80 -30.30
C MET A 2 28.08 9.06 -29.65
N ILE A 3 27.97 8.60 -28.40
CA ILE A 3 26.76 8.33 -27.62
C ILE A 3 26.17 9.63 -27.03
N GLN A 4 24.85 9.82 -27.16
CA GLN A 4 24.08 10.66 -26.23
C GLN A 4 22.81 9.90 -25.81
N GLY A 5 22.90 9.22 -24.68
CA GLY A 5 21.76 8.70 -23.93
C GLY A 5 21.71 9.39 -22.58
N GLN A 6 21.04 10.54 -22.49
CA GLN A 6 20.64 11.11 -21.21
C GLN A 6 19.15 10.87 -21.02
N HIS A 7 18.85 9.94 -20.12
CA HIS A 7 17.53 9.65 -19.59
C HIS A 7 16.94 10.91 -18.95
N ARG A 8 15.93 11.50 -19.60
CA ARG A 8 14.98 12.42 -18.94
C ARG A 8 14.09 11.61 -18.01
N GLN A 9 14.43 11.59 -16.72
CA GLN A 9 13.65 10.96 -15.65
C GLN A 9 12.90 11.99 -14.78
N ALA A 10 12.81 13.26 -15.20
CA ALA A 10 12.35 14.37 -14.36
C ALA A 10 10.83 14.65 -14.39
N GLY A 11 9.99 13.72 -14.87
CA GLY A 11 8.56 13.99 -15.11
C GLY A 11 7.56 13.25 -14.22
N ARG A 12 7.98 12.25 -13.45
CA ARG A 12 7.07 11.39 -12.65
C ARG A 12 7.04 11.70 -11.16
N ASP A 13 7.99 12.46 -10.65
CA ASP A 13 8.12 12.72 -9.21
C ASP A 13 7.13 13.79 -8.71
N GLY A 14 6.84 14.82 -9.52
CA GLY A 14 5.97 15.93 -9.10
C GLY A 14 4.49 15.57 -8.90
N THR A 15 3.97 14.56 -9.61
CA THR A 15 2.59 14.08 -9.41
C THR A 15 2.47 13.17 -8.19
N ALA A 16 3.49 12.38 -7.88
CA ALA A 16 3.53 11.54 -6.69
C ALA A 16 3.67 12.39 -5.42
N GLU A 17 4.52 13.42 -5.43
CA GLU A 17 4.65 14.38 -4.32
C GLU A 17 3.38 15.19 -4.10
N ALA A 18 2.72 15.67 -5.17
CA ALA A 18 1.47 16.41 -5.05
C ALA A 18 0.30 15.52 -4.58
N GLN A 19 0.22 14.27 -5.05
CA GLN A 19 -0.77 13.29 -4.58
C GLN A 19 -0.49 12.87 -3.14
N MET A 20 0.78 12.70 -2.76
CA MET A 20 1.20 12.50 -1.38
C MET A 20 0.76 13.68 -0.53
N ALA A 21 1.11 14.93 -0.87
CA ALA A 21 0.71 16.13 -0.14
C ALA A 21 -0.82 16.30 -0.03
N ALA A 22 -1.59 15.89 -1.04
CA ALA A 22 -3.06 15.94 -1.02
C ALA A 22 -3.70 14.79 -0.23
N ALA A 23 -3.09 13.60 -0.19
CA ALA A 23 -3.49 12.50 0.68
C ALA A 23 -3.18 12.85 2.15
N LEU A 24 -1.99 13.42 2.39
CA LEU A 24 -1.55 13.91 3.70
C LEU A 24 -2.45 15.00 4.28
N ARG A 25 -2.95 15.93 3.45
CA ARG A 25 -3.92 16.95 3.87
C ARG A 25 -5.28 16.38 4.30
N ARG A 26 -5.72 15.26 3.73
CA ARG A 26 -6.98 14.59 4.12
C ARG A 26 -6.89 13.86 5.45
N HIS A 27 -5.67 13.53 5.87
CA HIS A 27 -5.36 12.92 7.15
C HIS A 27 -5.57 13.87 8.36
N GLY A 28 -5.74 15.18 8.12
CA GLY A 28 -5.85 16.20 9.16
C GLY A 28 -7.03 16.04 10.13
N ALA A 29 -7.96 15.10 9.87
CA ALA A 29 -9.09 14.80 10.74
C ALA A 29 -8.82 13.71 11.80
N HIS A 30 -7.64 13.06 11.80
CA HIS A 30 -7.29 12.10 12.84
C HIS A 30 -6.66 12.80 14.05
N GLU A 31 -7.38 12.82 15.18
CA GLU A 31 -6.95 13.46 16.43
C GLU A 31 -6.01 12.58 17.29
N GLY A 32 -5.72 11.36 16.87
CA GLY A 32 -4.86 10.41 17.58
C GLY A 32 -3.39 10.41 17.11
N PRO A 33 -2.50 9.69 17.82
CA PRO A 33 -1.10 9.57 17.45
C PRO A 33 -0.94 8.85 16.10
N LEU A 34 -0.12 9.42 15.22
CA LEU A 34 0.35 8.72 14.02
C LEU A 34 1.41 7.68 14.38
N ASP A 35 0.99 6.54 14.90
CA ASP A 35 1.88 5.45 15.26
C ASP A 35 1.78 4.25 14.30
N ALA A 36 2.59 3.23 14.57
CA ALA A 36 2.64 2.03 13.75
C ALA A 36 1.32 1.24 13.77
N GLU A 37 0.60 1.23 14.91
CA GLU A 37 -0.68 0.52 15.05
C GLU A 37 -1.73 1.17 14.15
N TYR A 38 -1.84 2.49 14.19
CA TYR A 38 -2.71 3.26 13.33
C TYR A 38 -2.42 3.01 11.84
N VAL A 39 -1.15 3.09 11.43
CA VAL A 39 -0.75 2.85 10.04
C VAL A 39 -1.11 1.45 9.58
N VAL A 40 -0.82 0.42 10.40
CA VAL A 40 -1.15 -0.97 10.09
C VAL A 40 -2.66 -1.14 9.97
N HIS A 41 -3.44 -0.64 10.92
CA HIS A 41 -4.90 -0.72 10.91
C HIS A 41 -5.49 -0.12 9.62
N ARG A 42 -5.01 1.06 9.22
CA ARG A 42 -5.47 1.76 8.00
C ARG A 42 -5.10 1.02 6.73
N LEU A 43 -3.89 0.46 6.65
CA LEU A 43 -3.46 -0.34 5.53
C LEU A 43 -4.27 -1.64 5.41
N GLU A 44 -4.57 -2.30 6.53
CA GLU A 44 -5.41 -3.50 6.53
C GLU A 44 -6.85 -3.18 6.13
N HIS A 45 -7.43 -2.07 6.62
CA HIS A 45 -8.74 -1.58 6.16
C HIS A 45 -8.76 -1.36 4.64
N ALA A 46 -7.71 -0.73 4.11
CA ALA A 46 -7.54 -0.52 2.68
C ALA A 46 -7.45 -1.85 1.92
N GLY A 47 -6.71 -2.84 2.43
CA GLY A 47 -6.63 -4.17 1.82
C GLY A 47 -7.95 -4.94 1.82
N ARG A 48 -8.72 -4.92 2.93
CA ARG A 48 -10.08 -5.50 2.97
C ARG A 48 -10.98 -4.85 1.94
N THR A 49 -10.94 -3.51 1.87
CA THR A 49 -11.71 -2.70 0.91
C THR A 49 -11.36 -3.07 -0.52
N LEU A 50 -10.06 -3.16 -0.83
CA LEU A 50 -9.57 -3.52 -2.15
C LEU A 50 -10.06 -4.90 -2.60
N LEU A 51 -10.00 -5.90 -1.72
CA LEU A 51 -10.43 -7.26 -2.01
C LEU A 51 -11.96 -7.42 -2.10
N ALA A 52 -12.70 -6.46 -1.55
CA ALA A 52 -14.15 -6.38 -1.67
C ALA A 52 -14.64 -5.72 -2.97
N LEU A 53 -13.75 -5.01 -3.69
CA LEU A 53 -14.12 -4.39 -4.96
C LEU A 53 -14.41 -5.43 -6.06
N PRO A 54 -15.32 -5.11 -7.01
CA PRO A 54 -15.54 -5.92 -8.20
C PRO A 54 -14.29 -5.95 -9.10
N ASP A 55 -13.99 -7.11 -9.70
CA ASP A 55 -12.88 -7.23 -10.67
C ASP A 55 -13.16 -6.45 -11.97
N THR A 56 -14.39 -6.00 -12.16
CA THR A 56 -14.84 -5.22 -13.29
C THR A 56 -14.86 -3.73 -12.95
N GLY A 57 -14.00 -2.96 -13.62
CA GLY A 57 -14.02 -1.51 -13.59
C GLY A 57 -12.67 -0.88 -13.94
N PRO A 58 -12.64 0.17 -14.77
CA PRO A 58 -11.38 0.81 -15.20
C PRO A 58 -10.54 1.33 -14.03
N ARG A 59 -11.16 1.68 -12.90
CA ARG A 59 -10.48 2.26 -11.73
C ARG A 59 -9.63 1.25 -10.95
N LEU A 60 -10.02 -0.03 -10.88
CA LEU A 60 -9.25 -1.06 -10.18
C LEU A 60 -7.96 -1.39 -10.95
N GLY A 61 -8.03 -1.51 -12.27
CA GLY A 61 -6.86 -1.76 -13.13
C GLY A 61 -5.82 -0.64 -13.08
N TYR A 62 -6.25 0.63 -13.00
CA TYR A 62 -5.34 1.77 -12.80
C TYR A 62 -4.74 1.82 -11.38
N ARG A 63 -5.53 1.48 -10.35
CA ARG A 63 -5.06 1.42 -8.95
C ARG A 63 -4.08 0.27 -8.71
N LEU A 64 -4.36 -0.92 -9.24
CA LEU A 64 -3.44 -2.06 -9.18
C LEU A 64 -2.17 -1.84 -10.01
N ARG A 65 -2.20 -1.02 -11.08
CA ARG A 65 -0.99 -0.57 -11.78
C ARG A 65 -0.11 0.36 -10.93
N ALA A 66 -0.69 1.16 -10.04
CA ALA A 66 0.08 1.94 -9.05
C ALA A 66 0.72 1.02 -7.97
N PHE A 67 0.22 -0.20 -7.82
CA PHE A 67 0.72 -1.24 -6.92
C PHE A 67 1.15 -2.48 -7.69
N GLU A 68 2.01 -2.34 -8.72
CA GLU A 68 2.49 -3.47 -9.54
C GLU A 68 3.01 -4.65 -8.71
N ILE A 69 3.54 -4.32 -7.52
CA ILE A 69 4.06 -5.24 -6.53
C ILE A 69 2.97 -6.17 -5.94
N ILE A 70 1.74 -5.69 -5.82
CA ILE A 70 0.61 -6.36 -5.16
C ILE A 70 -0.39 -6.92 -6.20
N ARG A 71 -0.35 -6.45 -7.45
CA ARG A 71 -1.26 -6.92 -8.52
C ARG A 71 -1.30 -8.45 -8.69
N PRO A 72 -0.17 -9.18 -8.84
CA PRO A 72 -0.21 -10.65 -8.98
C PRO A 72 -0.82 -11.36 -7.76
N MET A 73 -0.76 -10.70 -6.61
CA MET A 73 -1.26 -11.22 -5.34
C MET A 73 -2.78 -11.11 -5.25
N VAL A 74 -3.34 -9.99 -5.71
CA VAL A 74 -4.79 -9.76 -5.81
C VAL A 74 -5.41 -10.64 -6.89
N GLU A 75 -4.74 -10.77 -8.04
CA GLU A 75 -5.18 -11.64 -9.14
C GLU A 75 -5.30 -13.10 -8.69
N ALA A 76 -4.34 -13.62 -7.91
CA ALA A 76 -4.40 -14.96 -7.35
C ALA A 76 -5.57 -15.17 -6.38
N TRP A 77 -6.03 -14.13 -5.69
CA TRP A 77 -7.21 -14.18 -4.82
C TRP A 77 -8.53 -14.12 -5.62
N GLY A 78 -8.58 -13.28 -6.66
CA GLY A 78 -9.77 -13.15 -7.52
C GLY A 78 -10.19 -14.44 -8.21
N ALA A 79 -9.27 -15.39 -8.40
CA ALA A 79 -9.53 -16.69 -9.02
C ALA A 79 -10.41 -17.64 -8.16
N ASP A 80 -10.51 -17.44 -6.83
CA ASP A 80 -11.25 -18.32 -5.92
C ASP A 80 -12.49 -17.62 -5.32
N ARG A 81 -13.44 -17.24 -6.18
CA ARG A 81 -14.63 -16.42 -5.79
C ARG A 81 -15.94 -17.21 -5.68
N ARG A 82 -15.96 -18.27 -4.87
CA ARG A 82 -17.23 -18.95 -4.53
C ARG A 82 -18.15 -18.12 -3.62
N MET A 83 -17.60 -17.17 -2.86
CA MET A 83 -18.36 -16.26 -1.99
C MET A 83 -17.85 -14.82 -2.17
N ARG A 84 -18.76 -13.88 -2.41
CA ARG A 84 -18.42 -12.48 -2.68
C ARG A 84 -18.66 -11.65 -1.42
N PRO A 85 -17.66 -10.93 -0.90
CA PRO A 85 -17.86 -9.99 0.20
C PRO A 85 -18.85 -8.87 -0.21
N PRO A 86 -19.50 -8.22 0.77
CA PRO A 86 -20.34 -7.05 0.50
C PRO A 86 -19.53 -5.94 -0.16
N LEU A 87 -20.18 -5.17 -1.03
CA LEU A 87 -19.55 -4.03 -1.71
C LEU A 87 -19.18 -2.95 -0.67
N PRO A 88 -17.94 -2.41 -0.70
CA PRO A 88 -17.52 -1.38 0.26
C PRO A 88 -18.24 -0.06 0.00
N HIS A 89 -18.40 0.75 1.05
CA HIS A 89 -18.98 2.08 0.94
C HIS A 89 -18.03 3.02 0.17
N PRO A 90 -18.53 4.00 -0.61
CA PRO A 90 -17.66 4.94 -1.34
C PRO A 90 -16.63 5.67 -0.47
N HIS A 91 -16.99 5.96 0.79
CA HIS A 91 -16.06 6.53 1.78
C HIS A 91 -14.86 5.59 2.05
N ASP A 92 -15.09 4.29 2.19
CA ASP A 92 -14.00 3.31 2.41
C ASP A 92 -13.06 3.26 1.21
N VAL A 93 -13.61 3.40 0.00
CA VAL A 93 -12.82 3.46 -1.23
C VAL A 93 -11.92 4.70 -1.26
N THR A 94 -12.39 5.85 -0.78
CA THR A 94 -11.56 7.06 -0.65
C THR A 94 -10.46 6.87 0.39
N LEU A 95 -10.80 6.30 1.55
CA LEU A 95 -9.83 6.00 2.61
C LEU A 95 -8.78 4.97 2.16
N MET A 96 -9.18 3.99 1.36
CA MET A 96 -8.29 3.00 0.77
C MET A 96 -7.27 3.65 -0.17
N ASP A 97 -7.73 4.51 -1.08
CA ASP A 97 -6.85 5.23 -2.01
C ASP A 97 -5.80 6.06 -1.24
N GLU A 98 -6.24 6.76 -0.20
CA GLU A 98 -5.38 7.53 0.68
C GLU A 98 -4.33 6.65 1.37
N ALA A 99 -4.75 5.58 2.04
CA ALA A 99 -3.85 4.72 2.81
C ALA A 99 -2.78 4.07 1.92
N PHE A 100 -3.15 3.61 0.72
CA PHE A 100 -2.15 3.02 -0.17
C PHE A 100 -1.20 4.04 -0.81
N CYS A 101 -1.57 5.33 -0.91
CA CYS A 101 -0.61 6.37 -1.29
C CYS A 101 0.57 6.45 -0.30
N TRP A 102 0.37 6.12 0.97
CA TRP A 102 1.43 6.17 1.98
C TRP A 102 2.58 5.20 1.70
N LEU A 103 2.37 4.15 0.89
CA LEU A 103 3.46 3.26 0.45
C LEU A 103 4.58 4.02 -0.28
N ALA A 104 4.31 5.21 -0.84
CA ALA A 104 5.33 6.04 -1.44
C ALA A 104 6.28 6.71 -0.43
N CYS A 105 5.99 6.71 0.88
CA CYS A 105 6.94 7.09 1.93
C CYS A 105 8.12 6.11 2.04
N ILE A 106 7.97 4.87 1.54
CA ILE A 106 9.06 3.91 1.45
C ILE A 106 9.83 4.17 0.14
N PRO A 107 11.13 4.52 0.18
CA PRO A 107 11.90 4.84 -1.03
C PRO A 107 11.86 3.75 -2.12
N GLN A 108 11.97 4.16 -3.40
CA GLN A 108 11.85 3.25 -4.55
C GLN A 108 12.94 2.17 -4.59
N ASP A 109 14.15 2.50 -4.15
CA ASP A 109 15.28 1.57 -4.00
C ASP A 109 15.05 0.53 -2.89
N ARG A 110 14.10 0.78 -1.97
CA ARG A 110 13.66 -0.14 -0.91
C ARG A 110 12.42 -0.95 -1.32
N TYR A 111 12.34 -1.36 -2.58
CA TYR A 111 11.19 -2.04 -3.17
C TYR A 111 10.72 -3.29 -2.39
N VAL A 112 11.64 -4.04 -1.77
CA VAL A 112 11.30 -5.22 -0.95
C VAL A 112 10.45 -4.84 0.25
N LEU A 113 10.75 -3.72 0.93
CA LEU A 113 9.97 -3.24 2.06
C LEU A 113 8.55 -2.85 1.62
N ARG A 114 8.45 -2.12 0.50
CA ARG A 114 7.17 -1.73 -0.09
C ARG A 114 6.32 -2.96 -0.43
N ARG A 115 6.94 -4.03 -0.92
CA ARG A 115 6.29 -5.32 -1.19
C ARG A 115 5.79 -6.01 0.06
N ILE A 116 6.61 -6.06 1.10
CA ILE A 116 6.22 -6.70 2.35
C ILE A 116 5.05 -5.95 2.97
N VAL A 117 5.14 -4.62 3.12
CA VAL A 117 4.06 -3.80 3.70
C VAL A 117 2.77 -3.92 2.87
N GLY A 118 2.87 -3.76 1.54
CA GLY A 118 1.73 -3.89 0.64
C GLY A 118 1.07 -5.28 0.68
N ALA A 119 1.85 -6.36 0.71
CA ALA A 119 1.32 -7.71 0.80
C ALA A 119 0.66 -8.00 2.16
N ARG A 120 1.21 -7.44 3.24
CA ARG A 120 0.66 -7.59 4.60
C ARG A 120 -0.64 -6.82 4.79
N ALA A 121 -0.83 -5.72 4.08
CA ALA A 121 -2.09 -4.98 4.05
C ALA A 121 -3.27 -5.82 3.51
N LEU A 122 -3.02 -6.84 2.68
CA LEU A 122 -4.06 -7.68 2.11
C LEU A 122 -4.68 -8.64 3.16
N VAL A 123 -5.80 -8.22 3.75
CA VAL A 123 -6.62 -9.01 4.67
C VAL A 123 -7.93 -9.39 4.00
N SER A 124 -8.27 -10.68 4.07
CA SER A 124 -9.52 -11.21 3.54
C SER A 124 -10.72 -10.57 4.24
N PRO A 125 -11.64 -9.92 3.52
CA PRO A 125 -12.83 -9.32 4.13
C PRO A 125 -13.83 -10.36 4.67
N LEU A 126 -13.68 -11.63 4.29
CA LEU A 126 -14.57 -12.72 4.71
C LEU A 126 -14.08 -13.42 5.98
N THR A 127 -12.77 -13.53 6.14
CA THR A 127 -12.16 -14.34 7.23
C THR A 127 -11.33 -13.52 8.20
N ASP A 128 -11.10 -12.25 7.88
CA ASP A 128 -10.18 -11.34 8.58
C ASP A 128 -8.75 -11.88 8.70
N ARG A 129 -8.37 -12.84 7.83
CA ARG A 129 -7.03 -13.41 7.77
C ARG A 129 -6.24 -12.75 6.65
N HIS A 130 -4.95 -12.55 6.91
CA HIS A 130 -4.04 -12.09 5.87
C HIS A 130 -3.83 -13.13 4.78
N LEU A 131 -3.87 -12.69 3.53
CA LEU A 131 -3.61 -13.51 2.35
C LEU A 131 -2.15 -14.00 2.32
N TYR A 132 -1.26 -13.19 2.87
CA TYR A 132 0.18 -13.43 2.96
C TYR A 132 0.59 -13.51 4.43
N SER A 133 0.68 -14.74 4.93
CA SER A 133 1.30 -15.01 6.22
C SER A 133 2.80 -14.70 6.20
N TRP A 134 3.39 -14.49 7.37
CA TRP A 134 4.83 -14.25 7.51
C TRP A 134 5.68 -15.37 6.87
N SER A 135 5.29 -16.62 7.08
CA SER A 135 5.96 -17.79 6.51
C SER A 135 5.87 -17.81 4.99
N ARG A 136 4.68 -17.51 4.43
CA ARG A 136 4.49 -17.46 2.97
C ARG A 136 5.37 -16.38 2.34
N LEU A 137 5.46 -15.21 2.95
CA LEU A 137 6.37 -14.15 2.48
C LEU A 137 7.84 -14.56 2.58
N GLY A 138 8.21 -15.25 3.67
CA GLY A 138 9.55 -15.79 3.83
C GLY A 138 9.94 -16.74 2.70
N THR A 139 9.06 -17.70 2.36
CA THR A 139 9.27 -18.62 1.24
C THR A 139 9.40 -17.89 -0.09
N VAL A 140 8.51 -16.93 -0.38
CA VAL A 140 8.51 -16.18 -1.66
C VAL A 140 9.76 -15.30 -1.81
N LEU A 141 10.27 -14.76 -0.70
CA LEU A 141 11.40 -13.82 -0.70
C LEU A 141 12.75 -14.49 -0.35
N GLY A 142 12.77 -15.80 -0.10
CA GLY A 142 13.97 -16.53 0.29
C GLY A 142 14.57 -16.08 1.64
N ALA A 143 13.72 -15.66 2.58
CA ALA A 143 14.15 -15.10 3.85
C ALA A 143 13.38 -15.68 5.05
N ASP A 144 13.99 -15.65 6.24
CA ASP A 144 13.33 -16.11 7.46
C ASP A 144 12.16 -15.19 7.87
N SER A 145 11.12 -15.79 8.47
CA SER A 145 9.93 -15.05 8.92
C SER A 145 10.23 -13.95 9.94
N ARG A 146 11.27 -14.10 10.77
CA ARG A 146 11.70 -13.04 11.70
C ARG A 146 12.32 -11.87 10.93
N ALA A 147 13.07 -12.13 9.87
CA ALA A 147 13.62 -11.09 9.01
C ALA A 147 12.49 -10.32 8.30
N ILE A 148 11.49 -11.03 7.76
CA ILE A 148 10.31 -10.40 7.14
C ILE A 148 9.57 -9.50 8.13
N ARG A 149 9.35 -9.94 9.37
CA ARG A 149 8.70 -9.11 10.40
C ARG A 149 9.48 -7.84 10.72
N ARG A 150 10.81 -7.94 10.84
CA ARG A 150 11.66 -6.76 11.05
C ARG A 150 11.59 -5.79 9.87
N TRP A 151 11.69 -6.30 8.64
CA TRP A 151 11.58 -5.49 7.43
C TRP A 151 10.20 -4.83 7.30
N HIS A 152 9.13 -5.53 7.67
CA HIS A 152 7.79 -4.94 7.75
C HIS A 152 7.76 -3.77 8.74
N ALA A 153 8.24 -3.96 9.98
CA ALA A 153 8.30 -2.91 10.97
C ALA A 153 9.09 -1.70 10.45
N THR A 154 10.27 -1.92 9.88
CA THR A 154 11.08 -0.86 9.24
C THR A 154 10.32 -0.11 8.14
N GLY A 155 9.54 -0.81 7.32
CA GLY A 155 8.70 -0.18 6.30
C GLY A 155 7.56 0.66 6.88
N VAL A 156 6.93 0.18 7.95
CA VAL A 156 5.89 0.93 8.68
C VAL A 156 6.48 2.16 9.36
N ASP A 157 7.66 2.06 9.98
CA ASP A 157 8.34 3.19 10.61
C ASP A 157 8.64 4.33 9.60
N MET A 158 8.99 3.98 8.36
CA MET A 158 9.17 4.98 7.29
C MET A 158 7.87 5.71 6.94
N ILE A 159 6.75 4.97 6.92
CA ILE A 159 5.44 5.56 6.67
C ILE A 159 5.08 6.51 7.82
N VAL A 160 5.20 6.05 9.07
CA VAL A 160 4.98 6.87 10.27
C VAL A 160 5.81 8.16 10.22
N GLY A 161 7.12 8.06 9.93
CA GLY A 161 8.00 9.21 9.80
C GLY A 161 7.58 10.19 8.69
N GLY A 162 7.17 9.66 7.54
CA GLY A 162 6.69 10.47 6.41
C GLY A 162 5.38 11.20 6.71
N LEU A 163 4.42 10.52 7.33
CA LEU A 163 3.14 11.12 7.76
C LEU A 163 3.36 12.19 8.84
N ALA A 164 4.22 11.92 9.83
CA ALA A 164 4.53 12.88 10.88
C ALA A 164 5.25 14.12 10.34
N LEU A 165 6.16 13.96 9.37
CA LEU A 165 6.80 15.10 8.70
C LEU A 165 5.77 15.95 7.96
N ALA A 166 4.88 15.31 7.21
CA ALA A 166 3.83 15.98 6.47
C ALA A 166 2.87 16.78 7.35
N GLN A 167 2.46 16.23 8.49
CA GLN A 167 1.62 16.94 9.46
C GLN A 167 2.31 18.22 9.96
N ARG A 168 3.61 18.16 10.28
CA ARG A 168 4.39 19.34 10.71
C ARG A 168 4.53 20.42 9.64
N LEU A 169 4.45 20.06 8.36
CA LEU A 169 4.52 21.01 7.25
C LEU A 169 3.16 21.62 6.88
N ALA A 170 2.07 21.03 7.36
CA ALA A 170 0.70 21.46 7.07
C ALA A 170 0.07 22.32 8.16
N GLY A 171 0.61 22.29 9.38
CA GLY A 171 0.28 23.20 10.49
C GLY A 171 1.19 24.42 10.49
#